data_AF-A0A377CWN1-F1
#
_entry.id   AF-A0A377CWN1-F1
#
_cell.length_a   1.000
_cell.length_b   1.000
_cell.length_c   1.000
_cell.angle_alpha   90.00
_cell.angle_beta   90.00
_cell.angle_gamma   90.00
#
_symmetry.space_group_name_H-M   'P 1'
#
loop_
_entity.id
_entity.type
_entity.pdbx_description
1 polymer ?
#
loop_
_entity_poly.entity_id
_entity_poly.type
_entity_poly.pdbx_seq_one_letter_code
_entity_poly.pdbx_strand_id
1 'polypeptide(L)' 'MYVELLVVSFLVVLALPFILYAVHDRKGKANTGVTLEPINSQNAPKGHFFLHPRARSPHYIVMNDKKH' A
#
# COMPACT_ATOMS: atom_id res chain seq x y z
N MET A 1 -10.08 -4.73 -31.49
CA MET A 1 -10.89 -5.12 -30.31
C MET A 1 -10.04 -5.48 -29.08
N TYR A 2 -9.28 -6.58 -29.03
CA TYR A 2 -8.58 -6.99 -27.80
C TYR A 2 -7.44 -6.04 -27.38
N VAL A 3 -6.62 -5.62 -28.34
CA VAL A 3 -5.52 -4.66 -28.11
C VAL A 3 -6.05 -3.30 -27.70
N GLU A 4 -7.14 -2.85 -28.32
CA GLU A 4 -7.80 -1.58 -27.96
C GLU A 4 -8.32 -1.62 -26.53
N LEU A 5 -8.98 -2.72 -26.13
CA LEU A 5 -9.45 -2.89 -24.76
C LEU A 5 -8.28 -2.88 -23.77
N LEU A 6 -7.18 -3.57 -24.10
CA LEU A 6 -5.96 -3.60 -23.29
C LEU A 6 -5.38 -2.19 -23.11
N VAL A 7 -5.28 -1.42 -24.20
CA VAL A 7 -4.75 -0.06 -24.18
C VAL A 7 -5.64 0.85 -23.34
N VAL A 8 -6.95 0.81 -23.53
CA VAL A 8 -7.90 1.64 -22.76
C VAL A 8 -7.84 1.26 -21.27
N SER A 9 -7.88 -0.03 -20.93
CA SER A 9 -7.77 -0.48 -19.54
C SER A 9 -6.45 -0.06 -18.89
N PHE A 10 -5.34 -0.17 -19.61
CA PHE A 10 -4.04 0.27 -19.11
C PHE A 10 -4.01 1.78 -18.84
N LEU A 11 -4.50 2.60 -19.79
CA LEU A 11 -4.52 4.05 -19.64
C LEU A 11 -5.40 4.50 -18.46
N VAL A 12 -6.54 3.84 -18.25
CA VAL A 12 -7.41 4.11 -17.09
C VAL A 12 -6.66 3.85 -15.78
N VAL A 13 -6.04 2.68 -15.62
CA VAL A 13 -5.29 2.33 -14.40
C VAL A 13 -4.06 3.22 -14.21
N LEU A 14 -3.37 3.56 -15.31
CA LEU A 14 -2.22 4.46 -15.30
C LEU A 14 -2.60 5.85 -14.80
N ALA A 15 -3.77 6.37 -15.16
CA ALA A 15 -4.21 7.71 -14.77
C ALA A 15 -4.57 7.83 -13.28
N LEU A 16 -5.07 6.75 -12.65
CA LEU A 16 -5.54 6.76 -11.25
C LEU A 16 -4.54 7.37 -10.24
N PRO A 17 -3.27 6.94 -10.15
CA PRO A 17 -2.34 7.51 -9.17
C PRO A 17 -2.10 9.01 -9.38
N PHE A 18 -2.11 9.49 -10.62
CA PHE A 18 -1.90 10.92 -10.92
C PHE A 18 -3.11 11.77 -10.54
N ILE A 19 -4.31 11.29 -10.84
CA ILE A 19 -5.56 11.96 -10.46
C ILE A 19 -5.65 12.03 -8.93
N LEU A 20 -5.42 10.91 -8.25
CA LEU A 20 -5.40 10.87 -6.78
C LEU A 20 -4.36 11.82 -6.21
N TYR A 21 -3.14 11.84 -6.75
CA TYR A 21 -2.09 12.74 -6.28
C TYR A 21 -2.47 14.22 -6.45
N ALA A 22 -3.04 14.60 -7.59
CA ALA A 22 -3.42 15.98 -7.88
C ALA A 22 -4.57 16.48 -7.00
N VAL A 23 -5.55 15.61 -6.70
CA VAL A 23 -6.68 15.93 -5.83
C VAL A 23 -6.31 15.81 -4.34
N HIS A 24 -5.27 15.05 -4.01
CA HIS A 24 -4.89 14.80 -2.63
C HIS A 24 -4.30 16.06 -1.97
N ASP A 25 -5.11 16.74 -1.17
CA ASP A 25 -4.61 17.77 -0.25
C ASP A 25 -3.86 17.11 0.91
N ARG A 26 -2.58 17.47 1.06
CA ARG A 26 -1.73 17.03 2.17
C ARG A 26 -2.00 17.81 3.46
N LYS A 27 -2.77 18.90 3.40
CA LYS A 27 -3.09 19.74 4.57
C LYS A 27 -4.01 18.97 5.53
N GLY A 28 -3.46 18.54 6.67
CA GLY A 28 -4.22 17.99 7.79
C GLY A 28 -3.94 16.53 8.16
N LYS A 29 -3.15 15.79 7.37
CA LYS A 29 -2.93 14.35 7.61
C LYS A 29 -1.80 14.00 8.59
N ALA A 30 -1.16 15.00 9.20
CA ALA A 30 -0.01 14.80 10.09
C ALA A 30 -0.29 13.91 11.31
N ASN A 31 -1.56 13.69 11.69
CA ASN A 31 -1.93 13.02 12.94
C ASN A 31 -2.99 11.92 12.75
N THR A 32 -2.83 10.99 11.79
CA THR A 32 -3.85 9.92 11.60
C THR A 32 -3.80 8.80 12.64
N GLY A 33 -2.92 8.88 13.66
CA GLY A 33 -2.85 7.92 14.77
C GLY A 33 -2.39 6.51 14.37
N VAL A 34 -1.77 6.38 13.18
CA VAL A 34 -1.26 5.12 12.65
C VAL A 34 0.26 5.20 12.52
N THR A 35 0.96 4.27 13.14
CA THR A 35 2.40 4.09 12.98
C THR A 35 2.66 2.83 12.15
N LEU A 36 3.65 2.91 11.25
CA LEU A 36 4.07 1.78 10.41
C LEU A 36 5.35 1.19 10.99
N GLU A 37 5.27 0.00 11.60
CA GLU A 37 6.44 -0.69 12.14
C GLU A 37 7.06 -1.62 11.08
N PRO A 38 8.35 -1.49 10.75
CA PRO A 38 9.01 -2.35 9.76
C PRO A 38 9.01 -3.83 10.16
N ILE A 39 8.75 -4.71 9.18
CA ILE A 39 8.87 -6.16 9.33
C ILE A 39 10.27 -6.61 8.91
N ASN A 40 11.02 -7.14 9.87
CA ASN A 40 12.35 -7.71 9.75
C ASN A 40 12.31 -9.22 10.02
N SER A 41 13.41 -9.91 9.76
CA SER A 41 13.55 -11.36 10.00
C SER A 41 13.27 -11.79 11.44
N GLN A 42 13.35 -10.87 12.40
CA GLN A 42 13.17 -11.12 13.83
C GLN A 42 11.72 -10.93 14.32
N ASN A 43 10.96 -10.00 13.74
CA ASN A 43 9.59 -9.69 14.14
C ASN A 43 8.54 -10.12 13.09
N ALA A 44 8.95 -10.86 12.07
CA ALA A 44 8.06 -11.34 11.01
C ALA A 44 6.96 -12.27 11.57
N PRO A 45 5.71 -12.12 11.11
CA PRO A 45 4.65 -12.97 11.58
C PRO A 45 4.88 -14.41 11.10
N LYS A 46 4.40 -15.39 11.88
CA LYS A 46 4.48 -16.81 11.49
C LYS A 46 3.85 -16.97 10.11
N GLY A 47 4.59 -17.56 9.17
CA GLY A 47 4.09 -17.73 7.79
C GLY A 47 4.42 -16.59 6.82
N HIS A 48 4.97 -15.45 7.26
CA HIS A 48 5.24 -14.30 6.38
C HIS A 48 6.18 -14.64 5.21
N PHE A 49 7.23 -15.40 5.49
CA PHE A 49 8.20 -15.83 4.49
C PHE A 49 7.70 -16.98 3.60
N PHE A 50 6.52 -17.54 3.84
CA PHE A 50 5.87 -18.50 2.96
C PHE A 50 4.99 -17.84 1.90
N LEU A 51 4.49 -16.62 2.15
CA LEU A 51 3.74 -15.84 1.16
C LEU A 51 4.66 -15.45 -0.01
N HIS A 52 4.14 -15.27 -1.23
CA HIS A 52 4.98 -14.82 -2.34
C HIS A 52 5.50 -13.39 -2.09
N PRO A 53 6.79 -13.06 -2.35
CA PRO A 53 7.37 -11.75 -2.05
C PRO A 53 6.54 -10.55 -2.56
N ARG A 54 5.93 -10.67 -3.75
CA ARG A 54 5.07 -9.61 -4.33
C ARG A 54 3.81 -9.28 -3.53
N ALA A 55 3.35 -10.19 -2.67
CA ALA A 55 2.12 -10.04 -1.89
C ALA A 55 2.39 -9.72 -0.40
N ARG A 56 3.66 -9.64 0.02
CA ARG A 56 4.01 -9.40 1.43
C ARG A 56 3.92 -7.91 1.74
N SER A 57 3.32 -7.59 2.89
CA SER A 57 3.47 -6.25 3.49
C SER A 57 4.87 -6.12 4.10
N PRO A 58 5.57 -4.99 3.89
CA PRO A 58 6.83 -4.68 4.55
C PRO A 58 6.66 -4.07 5.96
N HIS A 59 5.45 -3.67 6.35
CA HIS A 59 5.20 -3.00 7.65
C HIS A 59 3.94 -3.54 8.34
N TYR A 60 3.91 -3.50 9.66
CA TYR A 60 2.70 -3.61 10.47
C TYR A 60 1.99 -2.26 10.54
N ILE A 61 0.66 -2.29 10.55
CA ILE A 61 -0.18 -1.12 10.79
C ILE A 61 -0.52 -1.11 12.28
N VAL A 62 0.14 -0.25 13.04
CA VAL A 62 -0.10 -0.11 14.48
C VAL A 62 -1.04 1.08 14.70
N MET A 63 -2.23 0.82 15.22
CA MET A 63 -3.21 1.85 15.56
C MET A 63 -3.28 2.04 17.08
N ASN A 64 -3.24 3.29 17.55
CA ASN A 64 -3.39 3.65 18.97
C ASN A 64 -2.44 2.90 19.91
N ASP A 65 -1.14 2.87 19.62
CA ASP A 65 -0.06 2.31 20.46
C ASP A 65 -0.27 0.87 20.99
N LYS A 66 -1.21 0.12 20.41
CA LYS A 66 -1.42 -1.29 20.71
C LYS A 66 -0.37 -2.10 19.97
N LYS A 67 0.77 -2.27 20.64
CA LYS A 67 1.86 -3.16 20.20
C LYS A 67 1.35 -4.60 20.12
N HIS A 68 1.77 -5.31 19.07
CA HIS A 68 1.58 -6.75 18.91
C HIS A 68 2.41 -7.55 19.91
#